data_AF-A0A7R9JIP6-F1
#
_entry.id   AF-A0A7R9JIP6-F1
#
_cell.length_a   1.000
_cell.length_b   1.000
_cell.length_c   1.000
_cell.angle_alpha   90.00
_cell.angle_beta   90.00
_cell.angle_gamma   90.00
#
_symmetry.space_group_name_H-M   'P 1'
#
loop_
_entity.id
_entity.type
_entity.pdbx_description
1 polymer ?
#
loop_
_entity_poly.entity_id
_entity_poly.type
_entity_poly.pdbx_seq_one_letter_code
_entity_poly.pdbx_strand_id
1 'polypeptide(L)'
;MMNQTHSDKLDHLVHISMMVSSCIVILLSAFLGLLQWADQVHAQDGLPTVYEYYTEGGITSGLEATPDAFLLNGKNITLISGTIHYFRVHPDYWRDRLRKLRAGGFVGVETYIPWNLHEPRRNVYDFGNGGNDLSPFADVVSFLKIAQEEDLLVILRPGPFINAEWENGGLPSWLYRDAMVVTRSSNAHYITYMTEYFNQLFPLIKDLQFTSGGPIIAFQVENEFGNKARGQSKPDTAYLETIIKVMEDNGLTALKFTADSVISSGTAGSVEGGGLTSIIIFGYG
;
A
#
# COMPACT_ATOMS: atom_id res chain seq x y z
N MET A 1 -39.32 8.74 79.97
CA MET A 1 -39.51 8.82 78.51
C MET A 1 -38.38 9.55 77.75
N MET A 2 -37.29 10.02 78.40
CA MET A 2 -36.23 10.82 77.72
C MET A 2 -34.95 10.05 77.30
N ASN A 3 -34.80 8.77 77.66
CA ASN A 3 -33.57 8.01 77.32
C ASN A 3 -33.63 7.23 76.00
N GLN A 4 -34.82 7.00 75.44
CA GLN A 4 -35.00 6.19 74.23
C GLN A 4 -34.57 6.98 72.97
N THR A 5 -34.87 8.28 72.94
CA THR A 5 -34.57 9.17 71.82
C THR A 5 -33.09 9.41 71.55
N HIS A 6 -32.20 9.12 72.50
CA HIS A 6 -30.75 9.30 72.34
C HIS A 6 -30.06 8.02 71.85
N SER A 7 -30.59 6.84 72.22
CA SER A 7 -30.16 5.54 71.68
C SER A 7 -30.54 5.42 70.22
N ASP A 8 -31.79 5.74 69.87
CA ASP A 8 -32.29 5.65 68.49
C ASP A 8 -31.50 6.54 67.52
N LYS A 9 -31.01 7.69 68.00
CA LYS A 9 -30.14 8.60 67.21
C LYS A 9 -28.73 8.03 67.03
N LEU A 10 -28.17 7.36 68.03
CA LEU A 10 -26.87 6.70 67.91
C LEU A 10 -26.96 5.51 66.94
N ASP A 11 -27.99 4.69 67.07
CA ASP A 11 -28.21 3.52 66.20
C ASP A 11 -28.42 3.94 64.75
N HIS A 12 -29.13 5.05 64.51
CA HIS A 12 -29.29 5.63 63.19
C HIS A 12 -27.97 6.16 62.61
N LEU A 13 -27.10 6.76 63.41
CA LEU A 13 -25.79 7.23 62.98
C LEU A 13 -24.83 6.07 62.68
N VAL A 14 -24.88 4.99 63.46
CA VAL A 14 -24.10 3.76 63.22
C VAL A 14 -24.57 3.09 61.93
N HIS A 15 -25.88 2.99 61.69
CA HIS A 15 -26.42 2.46 60.44
C HIS A 15 -26.00 3.28 59.20
N ILE A 16 -26.04 4.61 59.29
CA ILE A 16 -25.55 5.48 58.20
C ILE A 16 -24.05 5.25 57.97
N SER A 17 -23.24 5.20 59.03
CA SER A 17 -21.79 4.98 58.92
C SER A 17 -21.47 3.63 58.27
N MET A 18 -22.19 2.57 58.62
CA MET A 18 -22.01 1.24 58.03
C MET A 18 -22.45 1.20 56.57
N MET A 19 -23.54 1.89 56.20
CA MET A 19 -23.97 2.02 54.79
C MET A 19 -22.94 2.78 53.96
N VAL A 20 -22.45 3.92 54.44
CA VAL A 20 -21.44 4.72 53.74
C VAL A 20 -20.14 3.91 53.55
N SER A 21 -19.69 3.22 54.59
CA SER A 21 -18.50 2.36 54.50
C SER A 21 -18.69 1.22 53.51
N SER A 22 -19.88 0.61 53.47
CA SER A 22 -20.19 -0.47 52.50
C SER A 22 -20.23 0.06 51.07
N CYS A 23 -20.82 1.23 50.84
CA CYS A 23 -20.84 1.88 49.53
C CYS A 23 -19.41 2.24 49.05
N ILE A 24 -18.54 2.73 49.94
CA ILE A 24 -17.14 3.03 49.59
C ILE A 24 -16.39 1.76 49.21
N VAL A 25 -16.56 0.66 49.95
CA VAL A 25 -15.92 -0.63 49.62
C VAL A 25 -16.41 -1.18 48.28
N ILE A 26 -17.72 -1.08 47.99
CA ILE A 26 -18.30 -1.50 46.71
C ILE A 26 -17.76 -0.63 45.55
N LEU A 27 -17.67 0.68 45.73
CA LEU A 27 -17.14 1.59 44.71
C LEU A 27 -15.64 1.36 44.47
N LEU A 28 -14.85 1.14 45.53
CA LEU A 28 -13.43 0.84 45.42
C LEU A 28 -13.18 -0.51 44.74
N SER A 29 -13.97 -1.54 45.05
CA SER A 29 -13.85 -2.85 44.42
C SER A 29 -14.32 -2.84 42.96
N ALA A 30 -15.36 -2.07 42.63
CA ALA A 30 -15.76 -1.84 41.24
C ALA A 30 -14.69 -1.06 40.45
N PHE A 31 -14.04 -0.06 41.07
CA PHE A 31 -12.96 0.70 40.46
C PHE A 31 -11.68 -0.15 40.28
N LEU A 32 -11.34 -0.99 41.26
CA LEU A 32 -10.23 -1.94 41.15
C LEU A 32 -10.51 -3.00 40.08
N GLY A 33 -11.75 -3.49 39.99
CA GLY A 33 -12.19 -4.39 38.93
C GLY A 33 -12.14 -3.74 37.55
N LEU A 34 -12.48 -2.45 37.43
CA LEU A 34 -12.33 -1.66 36.20
C LEU A 34 -10.87 -1.44 35.83
N LEU A 35 -9.99 -1.20 36.80
CA LEU A 35 -8.54 -1.08 36.57
C LEU A 35 -7.94 -2.42 36.12
N GLN A 36 -8.29 -3.52 36.80
CA GLN A 36 -7.84 -4.87 36.43
C GLN A 36 -8.38 -5.30 35.07
N TRP A 37 -9.62 -4.94 34.74
CA TRP A 37 -10.20 -5.15 33.42
C TRP A 37 -9.52 -4.27 32.36
N ALA A 38 -9.21 -3.01 32.66
CA ALA A 38 -8.46 -2.14 31.76
C ALA A 38 -7.04 -2.68 31.50
N ASP A 39 -6.35 -3.15 32.54
CA ASP A 39 -5.05 -3.82 32.42
C ASP A 39 -5.14 -5.11 31.60
N GLN A 40 -6.23 -5.88 31.73
CA GLN A 40 -6.49 -7.08 30.90
C GLN A 40 -6.84 -6.75 29.44
N VAL A 41 -7.54 -5.63 29.20
CA VAL A 41 -7.84 -5.14 27.85
C VAL A 41 -6.56 -4.63 27.18
N HIS A 42 -5.66 -3.98 27.93
CA HIS A 42 -4.32 -3.63 27.45
C HIS A 42 -3.41 -4.86 27.27
N ALA A 43 -3.61 -5.94 28.03
CA ALA A 43 -2.89 -7.20 27.80
C ALA A 43 -3.30 -7.93 26.50
N GLN A 44 -4.33 -7.47 25.77
CA GLN A 44 -4.60 -7.87 24.38
C GLN A 44 -3.80 -7.06 23.34
N ASP A 45 -2.80 -6.27 23.73
CA ASP A 45 -1.83 -5.59 22.85
C ASP A 45 -0.85 -6.55 22.12
N GLY A 46 -1.20 -7.82 21.89
CA GLY A 46 -0.24 -8.90 21.61
C GLY A 46 -0.20 -9.47 20.20
N LEU A 47 -0.94 -8.93 19.23
CA LEU A 47 -0.84 -9.42 17.85
C LEU A 47 0.37 -8.76 17.16
N PRO A 48 1.23 -9.53 16.49
CA PRO A 48 2.34 -8.97 15.74
C PRO A 48 1.80 -8.06 14.62
N THR A 49 2.55 -7.00 14.33
CA THR A 49 2.39 -6.21 13.10
C THR A 49 2.52 -7.12 11.87
N VAL A 50 2.06 -6.66 10.71
CA VAL A 50 2.22 -7.39 9.44
C VAL A 50 3.70 -7.71 9.22
N TYR A 51 4.58 -6.73 9.41
CA TYR A 51 6.02 -6.94 9.23
C TYR A 51 6.61 -7.89 10.27
N GLU A 52 6.29 -7.77 11.56
CA GLU A 52 6.76 -8.73 12.57
C GLU A 52 6.33 -10.15 12.24
N TYR A 53 5.08 -10.35 11.84
CA TYR A 53 4.58 -11.67 11.48
C TYR A 53 5.33 -12.25 10.26
N TYR A 54 5.49 -11.50 9.19
CA TYR A 54 6.09 -12.02 7.96
C TYR A 54 7.62 -12.04 7.97
N THR A 55 8.29 -11.30 8.86
CA THR A 55 9.75 -11.26 8.95
C THR A 55 10.33 -12.00 10.16
N GLU A 56 9.48 -12.62 10.99
CA GLU A 56 9.90 -13.48 12.09
C GLU A 56 10.87 -14.56 11.59
N GLY A 57 12.08 -14.60 12.15
CA GLY A 57 13.14 -15.53 11.72
C GLY A 57 13.99 -15.02 10.55
N GLY A 58 13.76 -13.79 10.07
CA GLY A 58 14.49 -13.16 8.98
C GLY A 58 13.76 -13.24 7.64
N ILE A 59 14.25 -12.46 6.66
CA ILE A 59 13.69 -12.39 5.31
C ILE A 59 14.49 -13.33 4.40
N THR A 60 13.83 -14.34 3.84
CA THR A 60 14.43 -15.34 2.94
C THR A 60 13.82 -15.28 1.54
N SER A 61 12.54 -14.92 1.42
CA SER A 61 11.87 -14.72 0.12
C SER A 61 10.87 -13.55 0.14
N GLY A 62 10.49 -13.10 -1.06
CA GLY A 62 9.47 -12.06 -1.25
C GLY A 62 8.05 -12.64 -1.31
N LEU A 63 7.17 -11.96 -2.05
CA LEU A 63 5.86 -12.50 -2.41
C LEU A 63 6.01 -13.52 -3.54
N GLU A 64 5.40 -14.67 -3.36
CA GLU A 64 5.37 -15.77 -4.32
C GLU A 64 3.93 -16.16 -4.58
N ALA A 65 3.57 -16.37 -5.85
CA ALA A 65 2.27 -16.89 -6.21
C ALA A 65 2.35 -18.40 -6.42
N THR A 66 1.42 -19.12 -5.81
CA THR A 66 1.17 -20.54 -6.06
C THR A 66 -0.19 -20.67 -6.77
N PRO A 67 -0.55 -21.86 -7.30
CA PRO A 67 -1.86 -22.04 -7.92
C PRO A 67 -3.05 -21.68 -7.03
N ASP A 68 -2.93 -21.86 -5.70
CA ASP A 68 -4.06 -21.74 -4.78
C ASP A 68 -3.90 -20.63 -3.72
N ALA A 69 -2.72 -20.02 -3.60
CA ALA A 69 -2.42 -19.04 -2.56
C ALA A 69 -1.24 -18.12 -2.91
N PHE A 70 -1.14 -17.01 -2.17
CA PHE A 70 0.08 -16.21 -2.10
C PHE A 70 0.85 -16.52 -0.83
N LEU A 71 2.17 -16.58 -0.95
CA LEU A 71 3.11 -16.73 0.15
C LEU A 71 3.96 -15.47 0.24
N LEU A 72 4.03 -14.84 1.41
CA LEU A 72 5.02 -13.80 1.69
C LEU A 72 6.03 -14.36 2.68
N ASN A 73 7.30 -14.40 2.28
CA ASN A 73 8.38 -14.99 3.06
C ASN A 73 8.05 -16.43 3.54
N GLY A 74 7.45 -17.22 2.64
CA GLY A 74 7.03 -18.61 2.91
C GLY A 74 5.77 -18.77 3.77
N LYS A 75 5.14 -17.69 4.25
CA LYS A 75 3.88 -17.74 5.02
C LYS A 75 2.68 -17.35 4.15
N ASN A 76 1.56 -18.05 4.29
CA ASN A 76 0.31 -17.72 3.56
C ASN A 76 -0.14 -16.28 3.85
N ILE A 77 -0.49 -15.54 2.79
CA ILE A 77 -1.07 -14.21 2.89
C ILE A 77 -2.33 -14.12 2.02
N THR A 78 -3.38 -13.52 2.58
CA THR A 78 -4.51 -13.01 1.81
C THR A 78 -4.30 -11.53 1.57
N LEU A 79 -4.11 -11.14 0.30
CA LEU A 79 -3.90 -9.74 -0.07
C LEU A 79 -5.23 -9.00 -0.11
N ILE A 80 -5.48 -8.23 0.95
CA ILE A 80 -6.56 -7.24 1.01
C ILE A 80 -5.90 -5.87 0.93
N SER A 81 -5.93 -5.27 -0.26
CA SER A 81 -5.31 -3.99 -0.56
C SER A 81 -6.34 -2.92 -0.94
N GLY A 82 -5.99 -1.65 -0.65
CA GLY A 82 -6.76 -0.50 -1.10
C GLY A 82 -5.87 0.47 -1.86
N THR A 83 -6.44 1.18 -2.83
CA THR A 83 -5.68 2.12 -3.67
C THR A 83 -5.65 3.52 -3.06
N ILE A 84 -4.45 4.09 -2.89
CA ILE A 84 -4.23 5.50 -2.56
C ILE A 84 -3.22 6.08 -3.55
N HIS A 85 -3.64 7.03 -4.36
CA HIS A 85 -2.75 7.79 -5.25
C HIS A 85 -2.12 8.94 -4.47
N TYR A 86 -0.84 8.81 -4.09
CA TYR A 86 -0.16 9.83 -3.26
C TYR A 86 -0.14 11.21 -3.91
N PHE A 87 -0.02 11.27 -5.24
CA PHE A 87 -0.08 12.49 -6.05
C PHE A 87 -1.45 13.18 -6.08
N ARG A 88 -2.49 12.59 -5.46
CA ARG A 88 -3.83 13.19 -5.28
C ARG A 88 -4.11 13.60 -3.84
N VAL A 89 -3.18 13.35 -2.92
CA VAL A 89 -3.33 13.64 -1.50
C VAL A 89 -2.18 14.55 -1.10
N HIS A 90 -2.48 15.67 -0.41
CA HIS A 90 -1.43 16.53 0.11
C HIS A 90 -0.47 15.73 1.02
N PRO A 91 0.86 15.90 0.92
CA PRO A 91 1.84 15.08 1.65
C PRO A 91 1.61 15.00 3.16
N ASP A 92 1.24 16.10 3.79
CA ASP A 92 0.89 16.18 5.22
C ASP A 92 -0.23 15.20 5.63
N TYR A 93 -1.06 14.75 4.69
CA TYR A 93 -2.16 13.82 4.95
C TYR A 93 -1.86 12.38 4.56
N TRP A 94 -0.72 12.06 3.94
CA TRP A 94 -0.41 10.68 3.53
C TRP A 94 -0.50 9.70 4.69
N ARG A 95 0.12 10.04 5.83
CA ARG A 95 0.09 9.22 7.04
C ARG A 95 -1.34 9.01 7.55
N ASP A 96 -2.14 10.06 7.61
CA ASP A 96 -3.53 9.95 8.06
C ASP A 96 -4.35 9.01 7.16
N ARG A 97 -4.18 9.10 5.83
CA ARG A 97 -4.93 8.23 4.90
C ARG A 97 -4.48 6.78 5.00
N LEU A 98 -3.17 6.53 5.09
CA LEU A 98 -2.59 5.20 5.24
C LEU A 98 -2.99 4.56 6.58
N ARG A 99 -2.96 5.32 7.68
CA ARG A 99 -3.42 4.85 8.99
C ARG A 99 -4.88 4.42 8.98
N LYS A 100 -5.75 5.20 8.33
CA LYS A 100 -7.17 4.85 8.17
C LYS A 100 -7.36 3.62 7.30
N LEU A 101 -6.55 3.47 6.25
CA LEU A 101 -6.56 2.25 5.44
C LEU A 101 -6.17 1.03 6.29
N ARG A 102 -5.08 1.12 7.06
CA ARG A 102 -4.66 0.05 7.97
C ARG A 102 -5.72 -0.29 9.00
N ALA A 103 -6.32 0.73 9.64
CA ALA A 103 -7.41 0.56 10.60
C ALA A 103 -8.68 -0.07 9.97
N GLY A 104 -8.85 0.04 8.65
CA GLY A 104 -9.90 -0.64 7.89
C GLY A 104 -9.67 -2.15 7.69
N GLY A 105 -8.56 -2.71 8.19
CA GLY A 105 -8.24 -4.14 8.09
C GLY A 105 -7.42 -4.50 6.85
N PHE A 106 -7.00 -3.53 6.05
CA PHE A 106 -6.15 -3.76 4.88
C PHE A 106 -4.73 -4.12 5.30
N VAL A 107 -4.11 -5.05 4.57
CA VAL A 107 -2.71 -5.47 4.78
C VAL A 107 -1.75 -4.80 3.80
N GLY A 108 -2.28 -4.17 2.75
CA GLY A 108 -1.48 -3.47 1.77
C GLY A 108 -2.15 -2.25 1.16
N VAL A 109 -1.34 -1.43 0.51
CA VAL A 109 -1.75 -0.27 -0.27
C VAL A 109 -1.25 -0.42 -1.71
N GLU A 110 -2.10 -0.02 -2.65
CA GLU A 110 -1.77 0.11 -4.06
C GLU A 110 -1.55 1.58 -4.42
N THR A 111 -0.56 1.86 -5.25
CA THR A 111 -0.38 3.21 -5.79
C THR A 111 0.23 3.22 -7.19
N TYR A 112 -0.19 4.18 -8.01
CA TYR A 112 0.43 4.47 -9.31
C TYR A 112 1.57 5.47 -9.19
N ILE A 113 2.47 5.48 -10.18
CA ILE A 113 3.50 6.52 -10.34
C ILE A 113 3.28 7.21 -11.70
N PRO A 114 2.78 8.45 -11.74
CA PRO A 114 2.51 9.16 -12.99
C PRO A 114 3.81 9.73 -13.57
N TRP A 115 4.30 9.15 -14.68
CA TRP A 115 5.54 9.57 -15.33
C TRP A 115 5.57 11.08 -15.62
N ASN A 116 4.48 11.66 -16.10
CA ASN A 116 4.39 13.09 -16.40
C ASN A 116 4.58 14.03 -15.21
N LEU A 117 4.33 13.58 -13.98
CA LEU A 117 4.63 14.34 -12.76
C LEU A 117 6.13 14.30 -12.45
N HIS A 118 6.75 13.15 -12.66
CA HIS A 118 8.16 12.92 -12.35
C HIS A 118 9.12 13.36 -13.45
N GLU A 119 8.65 13.53 -14.69
CA GLU A 119 9.43 14.07 -15.80
C GLU A 119 8.60 15.10 -16.58
N PRO A 120 8.29 16.27 -15.99
CA PRO A 120 7.43 17.28 -16.62
C PRO A 120 8.04 17.86 -17.90
N ARG A 121 9.36 17.78 -18.04
CA ARG A 121 10.10 18.10 -19.28
C ARG A 121 11.12 17.00 -19.51
N ARG A 122 11.37 16.68 -20.79
CA ARG A 122 12.36 15.65 -21.16
C ARG A 122 13.70 15.88 -20.44
N ASN A 123 14.17 14.85 -19.74
CA ASN A 123 15.38 14.80 -18.92
C ASN A 123 15.41 15.74 -17.70
N VAL A 124 14.25 16.23 -17.25
CA VAL A 124 14.12 17.01 -16.01
C VAL A 124 13.25 16.21 -15.06
N TYR A 125 13.88 15.60 -14.05
CA TYR A 125 13.21 14.69 -13.13
C TYR A 125 12.93 15.35 -11.77
N ASP A 126 11.80 14.99 -11.17
CA ASP A 126 11.41 15.42 -9.81
C ASP A 126 10.88 14.23 -9.01
N PHE A 127 11.51 13.96 -7.87
CA PHE A 127 11.14 12.91 -6.94
C PHE A 127 11.02 13.45 -5.50
N GLY A 128 10.58 14.71 -5.35
CA GLY A 128 10.44 15.36 -4.03
C GLY A 128 11.26 16.63 -3.86
N ASN A 129 12.26 16.84 -4.72
CA ASN A 129 13.33 17.83 -4.53
C ASN A 129 13.51 18.79 -5.71
N GLY A 130 12.57 18.85 -6.66
CA GLY A 130 12.61 19.74 -7.82
C GLY A 130 12.39 21.23 -7.52
N GLY A 131 12.12 21.60 -6.26
CA GLY A 131 12.05 23.00 -5.80
C GLY A 131 10.82 23.78 -6.27
N ASN A 132 9.77 23.10 -6.74
CA ASN A 132 8.51 23.72 -7.16
C ASN A 132 7.35 23.25 -6.26
N ASP A 133 6.19 23.91 -6.37
CA ASP A 133 5.02 23.64 -5.52
C ASP A 133 4.47 22.21 -5.64
N LEU A 134 4.76 21.51 -6.75
CA LEU A 134 4.38 20.11 -6.96
C LEU A 134 5.44 19.12 -6.50
N SER A 135 6.68 19.55 -6.25
CA SER A 135 7.77 18.66 -5.82
C SER A 135 7.39 17.81 -4.61
N PRO A 136 6.76 18.34 -3.54
CA PRO A 136 6.35 17.51 -2.40
C PRO A 136 5.38 16.38 -2.79
N PHE A 137 4.54 16.57 -3.81
CA PHE A 137 3.61 15.55 -4.31
C PHE A 137 4.31 14.46 -5.14
N ALA A 138 5.54 14.71 -5.60
CA ALA A 138 6.35 13.78 -6.36
C ALA A 138 7.30 12.93 -5.47
N ASP A 139 7.28 13.10 -4.14
CA ASP A 139 8.10 12.31 -3.23
C ASP A 139 7.52 10.91 -2.96
N VAL A 140 7.62 10.05 -3.98
CA VAL A 140 7.16 8.66 -3.90
C VAL A 140 7.91 7.86 -2.85
N VAL A 141 9.20 8.13 -2.63
CA VAL A 141 10.03 7.40 -1.66
C VAL A 141 9.53 7.64 -0.25
N SER A 142 9.23 8.90 0.11
CA SER A 142 8.67 9.24 1.42
C SER A 142 7.28 8.64 1.61
N PHE A 143 6.41 8.66 0.58
CA PHE A 143 5.11 8.00 0.67
C PHE A 143 5.22 6.50 0.97
N LEU A 144 6.13 5.80 0.27
CA LEU A 144 6.37 4.38 0.46
C LEU A 144 6.90 4.06 1.87
N LYS A 145 7.82 4.88 2.39
CA LYS A 145 8.32 4.75 3.76
C LYS A 145 7.22 4.97 4.80
N ILE A 146 6.36 5.96 4.61
CA ILE A 146 5.21 6.18 5.48
C ILE A 146 4.25 4.99 5.44
N ALA A 147 4.02 4.38 4.27
CA ALA A 147 3.22 3.16 4.17
C ALA A 147 3.81 2.00 4.99
N GLN A 148 5.13 1.81 4.94
CA GLN A 148 5.82 0.84 5.77
C GLN A 148 5.64 1.12 7.27
N GLU A 149 5.83 2.37 7.68
CA GLU A 149 5.69 2.79 9.08
C GLU A 149 4.26 2.66 9.61
N GLU A 150 3.25 2.76 8.74
CA GLU A 150 1.84 2.51 9.07
C GLU A 150 1.44 1.02 8.87
N ASP A 151 2.43 0.12 8.86
CA ASP A 151 2.26 -1.35 8.81
C ASP A 151 1.52 -1.85 7.56
N LEU A 152 1.74 -1.22 6.40
CA LEU A 152 1.17 -1.62 5.12
C LEU A 152 2.26 -2.12 4.17
N LEU A 153 2.00 -3.26 3.53
CA LEU A 153 2.76 -3.72 2.36
C LEU A 153 2.38 -2.88 1.14
N VAL A 154 3.24 -2.82 0.12
CA VAL A 154 2.99 -2.03 -1.08
C VAL A 154 2.95 -2.91 -2.33
N ILE A 155 1.87 -2.74 -3.11
CA ILE A 155 1.77 -3.19 -4.49
C ILE A 155 1.97 -1.95 -5.37
N LEU A 156 3.12 -1.86 -6.04
CA LEU A 156 3.49 -0.66 -6.78
C LEU A 156 3.14 -0.79 -8.26
N ARG A 157 2.52 0.25 -8.83
CA ARG A 157 2.12 0.28 -10.24
C ARG A 157 2.87 1.41 -10.97
N PRO A 158 4.14 1.21 -11.35
CA PRO A 158 5.01 2.29 -11.81
C PRO A 158 4.71 2.81 -13.24
N GLY A 159 3.79 2.18 -13.98
CA GLY A 159 3.47 2.56 -15.35
C GLY A 159 4.26 1.76 -16.40
N PRO A 160 4.67 2.37 -17.53
CA PRO A 160 4.79 3.83 -17.77
C PRO A 160 3.45 4.52 -18.06
N PHE A 161 2.46 3.78 -18.57
CA PHE A 161 1.08 4.23 -18.68
C PHE A 161 0.27 3.66 -17.50
N ILE A 162 -0.52 4.51 -16.86
CA ILE A 162 -1.28 4.15 -15.64
C ILE A 162 -2.79 4.31 -15.80
N ASN A 163 -3.26 4.93 -16.89
CA ASN A 163 -4.64 5.43 -16.99
C ASN A 163 -5.02 6.31 -15.79
N ALA A 164 -5.68 5.71 -14.79
CA ALA A 164 -6.01 6.29 -13.50
C ALA A 164 -6.92 7.54 -13.53
N GLU A 165 -7.57 7.86 -14.65
CA GLU A 165 -8.25 9.15 -14.88
C GLU A 165 -7.30 10.32 -14.57
N TRP A 166 -6.02 10.12 -14.90
CA TRP A 166 -4.96 11.11 -14.78
C TRP A 166 -4.61 11.68 -16.14
N GLU A 167 -4.12 12.92 -16.18
CA GLU A 167 -3.79 13.60 -17.43
C GLU A 167 -2.92 12.71 -18.32
N ASN A 168 -3.41 12.48 -19.54
CA ASN A 168 -2.80 11.63 -20.55
C ASN A 168 -2.36 10.24 -20.04
N GLY A 169 -3.07 9.66 -19.08
CA GLY A 169 -2.77 8.36 -18.51
C GLY A 169 -1.39 8.26 -17.86
N GLY A 170 -0.84 9.39 -17.40
CA GLY A 170 0.50 9.49 -16.82
C GLY A 170 1.63 9.69 -17.83
N LEU A 171 1.36 9.67 -19.14
CA LEU A 171 2.41 9.85 -20.15
C LEU A 171 2.74 11.34 -20.33
N PRO A 172 4.03 11.74 -20.33
CA PRO A 172 4.41 13.13 -20.54
C PRO A 172 4.03 13.66 -21.92
N SER A 173 3.48 14.88 -21.98
CA SER A 173 3.05 15.50 -23.23
C SER A 173 4.19 15.77 -24.22
N TRP A 174 5.43 15.91 -23.73
CA TRP A 174 6.60 16.12 -24.58
C TRP A 174 6.93 14.90 -25.45
N LEU A 175 6.41 13.70 -25.15
CA LEU A 175 6.54 12.52 -26.01
C LEU A 175 5.99 12.78 -27.42
N TYR A 176 4.89 13.54 -27.53
CA TYR A 176 4.23 13.82 -28.81
C TYR A 176 4.93 14.89 -29.65
N ARG A 177 6.01 15.50 -29.14
CA ARG A 177 6.85 16.38 -29.97
C ARG A 177 7.72 15.59 -30.93
N ASP A 178 7.98 14.33 -30.61
CA ASP A 178 8.61 13.39 -31.51
C ASP A 178 7.54 12.68 -32.35
N ALA A 179 7.47 13.04 -33.64
CA ALA A 179 6.50 12.49 -34.57
C ALA A 179 6.70 10.97 -34.85
N MET A 180 7.83 10.39 -34.46
CA MET A 180 8.12 8.96 -34.61
C MET A 180 7.62 8.12 -33.44
N VAL A 181 7.23 8.74 -32.32
CA VAL A 181 6.78 8.02 -31.12
C VAL A 181 5.42 7.39 -31.34
N VAL A 182 5.35 6.08 -31.05
CA VAL A 182 4.09 5.36 -30.87
C VAL A 182 4.04 4.86 -29.44
N THR A 183 3.26 5.53 -28.60
CA THR A 183 3.16 5.20 -27.16
C THR A 183 2.55 3.82 -26.94
N ARG A 184 2.95 3.17 -25.84
CA ARG A 184 2.48 1.84 -25.43
C ARG A 184 2.70 0.80 -26.54
N SER A 185 3.91 0.75 -27.07
CA SER A 185 4.34 -0.19 -28.13
C SER A 185 5.85 -0.40 -28.09
N SER A 186 6.35 -1.37 -28.86
CA SER A 186 7.78 -1.67 -29.07
C SER A 186 8.51 -0.66 -29.97
N ASN A 187 7.88 0.47 -30.29
CA ASN A 187 8.51 1.57 -31.02
C ASN A 187 9.81 2.02 -30.34
N ALA A 188 10.91 2.02 -31.08
CA ALA A 188 12.25 2.25 -30.55
C ALA A 188 12.41 3.60 -29.82
N HIS A 189 11.77 4.67 -30.31
CA HIS A 189 11.82 5.98 -29.68
C HIS A 189 11.09 5.98 -28.33
N TYR A 190 9.88 5.40 -28.30
CA TYR A 190 9.12 5.24 -27.06
C TYR A 190 9.84 4.37 -26.04
N ILE A 191 10.40 3.22 -26.46
CA ILE A 191 11.22 2.35 -25.59
C ILE A 191 12.41 3.11 -25.01
N THR A 192 13.09 3.92 -25.83
CA THR A 192 14.22 4.73 -25.37
C THR A 192 13.80 5.68 -24.27
N TYR A 193 12.76 6.49 -24.49
CA TYR A 193 12.28 7.46 -23.50
C TYR A 193 11.75 6.80 -22.22
N MET A 194 11.00 5.72 -22.35
CA MET A 194 10.52 4.94 -21.21
C MET A 194 11.68 4.37 -20.39
N THR A 195 12.70 3.82 -21.07
CA THR A 195 13.87 3.24 -20.40
C THR A 195 14.68 4.32 -19.69
N GLU A 196 14.85 5.50 -20.29
CA GLU A 196 15.48 6.66 -19.66
C GLU A 196 14.78 7.03 -18.33
N TYR A 197 13.45 7.14 -18.35
CA TYR A 197 12.65 7.41 -17.15
C TYR A 197 12.78 6.33 -16.08
N PHE A 198 12.63 5.06 -16.45
CA PHE A 198 12.73 3.96 -15.50
C PHE A 198 14.12 3.83 -14.88
N ASN A 199 15.18 4.14 -15.63
CA ASN A 199 16.54 4.19 -15.09
C ASN A 199 16.76 5.33 -14.08
N GLN A 200 15.85 6.31 -13.98
CA GLN A 200 15.85 7.29 -12.89
C GLN A 200 14.98 6.83 -11.72
N LEU A 201 13.79 6.28 -12.00
CA LEU A 201 12.84 5.88 -10.97
C LEU A 201 13.28 4.64 -10.18
N PHE A 202 13.66 3.56 -10.87
CA PHE A 202 13.87 2.26 -10.24
C PHE A 202 15.02 2.24 -9.23
N PRO A 203 16.16 2.93 -9.42
CA PRO A 203 17.18 3.04 -8.39
C PRO A 203 16.69 3.64 -7.06
N LEU A 204 15.66 4.51 -7.08
CA LEU A 204 15.11 5.14 -5.88
C LEU A 204 14.24 4.20 -5.04
N ILE A 205 13.67 3.17 -5.66
CA ILE A 205 12.71 2.24 -5.04
C ILE A 205 13.25 0.82 -4.89
N LYS A 206 14.40 0.51 -5.51
CA LYS A 206 15.01 -0.83 -5.50
C LYS A 206 15.20 -1.36 -4.08
N ASP A 207 15.72 -0.53 -3.17
CA ASP A 207 15.99 -0.93 -1.79
C ASP A 207 14.73 -0.88 -0.90
N LEU A 208 13.59 -0.45 -1.44
CA LEU A 208 12.29 -0.50 -0.77
C LEU A 208 11.53 -1.81 -1.05
N GLN A 209 12.15 -2.77 -1.72
CA GLN A 209 11.58 -4.11 -1.88
C GLN A 209 11.57 -4.87 -0.55
N PHE A 210 10.58 -5.73 -0.36
CA PHE A 210 10.42 -6.54 0.85
C PHE A 210 11.65 -7.40 1.14
N THR A 211 12.28 -7.97 0.11
CA THR A 211 13.53 -8.74 0.23
C THR A 211 14.72 -7.91 0.71
N SER A 212 14.65 -6.58 0.63
CA SER A 212 15.62 -5.62 1.16
C SER A 212 15.19 -5.00 2.49
N GLY A 213 14.08 -5.46 3.08
CA GLY A 213 13.50 -4.93 4.31
C GLY A 213 12.55 -3.74 4.11
N GLY A 214 12.15 -3.44 2.87
CA GLY A 214 11.17 -2.40 2.56
C GLY A 214 9.73 -2.90 2.41
N PRO A 215 8.79 -2.04 1.97
CA PRO A 215 7.38 -2.41 1.89
C PRO A 215 6.95 -3.07 0.57
N ILE A 216 7.71 -2.96 -0.52
CA ILE A 216 7.23 -3.33 -1.85
C ILE A 216 7.27 -4.86 -2.03
N ILE A 217 6.10 -5.46 -2.22
CA ILE A 217 5.94 -6.92 -2.40
C ILE A 217 5.68 -7.32 -3.85
N ALA A 218 5.17 -6.40 -4.68
CA ALA A 218 4.87 -6.68 -6.08
C ALA A 218 4.91 -5.41 -6.95
N PHE A 219 5.18 -5.60 -8.24
CA PHE A 219 5.14 -4.59 -9.28
C PHE A 219 4.13 -4.96 -10.37
N GLN A 220 3.22 -4.03 -10.67
CA GLN A 220 2.40 -4.14 -11.88
C GLN A 220 3.20 -3.69 -13.11
N VAL A 221 3.20 -4.50 -14.15
CA VAL A 221 3.77 -4.21 -15.46
C VAL A 221 2.67 -3.60 -16.32
N GLU A 222 2.85 -2.34 -16.74
CA GLU A 222 1.87 -1.62 -17.56
C GLU A 222 0.49 -1.50 -16.85
N ASN A 223 -0.57 -1.19 -17.60
CA ASN A 223 -1.92 -1.07 -17.09
C ASN A 223 -2.97 -1.39 -18.16
N GLU A 224 -3.73 -2.47 -17.96
CA GLU A 224 -4.82 -2.91 -18.85
C GLU A 224 -4.38 -2.96 -20.32
N PHE A 225 -3.19 -3.52 -20.57
CA PHE A 225 -2.62 -3.54 -21.91
C PHE A 225 -3.49 -4.35 -22.88
N GLY A 226 -4.24 -5.34 -22.39
CA GLY A 226 -5.22 -6.09 -23.15
C GLY A 226 -6.33 -5.22 -23.77
N ASN A 227 -6.59 -4.01 -23.26
CA ASN A 227 -7.52 -3.08 -23.91
C ASN A 227 -7.00 -2.59 -25.28
N LYS A 228 -5.68 -2.60 -25.53
CA LYS A 228 -5.08 -2.29 -26.84
C LYS A 228 -5.35 -3.38 -27.87
N ALA A 229 -5.69 -4.59 -27.44
CA ALA A 229 -6.00 -5.71 -28.33
C ALA A 229 -7.43 -5.65 -28.92
N ARG A 230 -8.29 -4.72 -28.48
CA ARG A 230 -9.66 -4.59 -29.01
C ARG A 230 -9.61 -4.28 -30.52
N GLY A 231 -9.99 -5.26 -31.34
CA GLY A 231 -10.02 -5.15 -32.80
C GLY A 231 -8.71 -5.52 -33.51
N GLN A 232 -7.69 -5.99 -32.80
CA GLN A 232 -6.45 -6.54 -33.37
C GLN A 232 -6.27 -8.01 -33.00
N SER A 233 -5.52 -8.78 -33.80
CA SER A 233 -5.37 -10.22 -33.61
C SER A 233 -4.57 -10.58 -32.35
N LYS A 234 -3.58 -9.77 -31.94
CA LYS A 234 -2.83 -9.89 -30.66
C LYS A 234 -2.20 -8.54 -30.26
N PRO A 235 -2.08 -8.22 -28.96
CA PRO A 235 -1.32 -7.07 -28.48
C PRO A 235 0.20 -7.28 -28.58
N ASP A 236 0.97 -6.18 -28.59
CA ASP A 236 2.43 -6.17 -28.71
C ASP A 236 3.11 -6.62 -27.42
N THR A 237 3.33 -7.92 -27.25
CA THR A 237 3.92 -8.50 -26.03
C THR A 237 5.42 -8.20 -25.89
N ALA A 238 6.13 -7.93 -26.99
CA ALA A 238 7.56 -7.57 -26.94
C ALA A 238 7.79 -6.26 -26.17
N TYR A 239 6.82 -5.35 -26.21
CA TYR A 239 6.81 -4.15 -25.38
C TYR A 239 6.76 -4.49 -23.87
N LEU A 240 5.87 -5.40 -23.46
CA LEU A 240 5.75 -5.81 -22.07
C LEU A 240 7.01 -6.54 -21.58
N GLU A 241 7.54 -7.45 -22.39
CA GLU A 241 8.83 -8.13 -22.14
C GLU A 241 9.97 -7.12 -21.94
N THR A 242 9.96 -6.04 -22.72
CA THR A 242 10.96 -4.96 -22.57
C THR A 242 10.81 -4.23 -21.23
N ILE A 243 9.59 -3.91 -20.78
CA ILE A 243 9.38 -3.30 -19.45
C ILE A 243 9.93 -4.20 -18.35
N ILE A 244 9.61 -5.50 -18.40
CA ILE A 244 10.05 -6.49 -17.42
C ILE A 244 11.58 -6.56 -17.39
N LYS A 245 12.20 -6.63 -18.58
CA LYS A 245 13.66 -6.63 -18.68
C LYS A 245 14.27 -5.37 -18.06
N VAL A 246 13.70 -4.19 -18.30
CA VAL A 246 14.20 -2.94 -17.70
C VAL A 246 14.04 -2.95 -16.17
N MET A 247 12.92 -3.49 -15.65
CA MET A 247 12.74 -3.69 -14.21
C MET A 247 13.82 -4.61 -13.62
N GLU A 248 14.09 -5.75 -14.27
CA GLU A 248 15.09 -6.73 -13.84
C GLU A 248 16.51 -6.20 -13.92
N ASP A 249 16.86 -5.51 -15.00
CA ASP A 249 18.18 -4.88 -15.20
C ASP A 249 18.44 -3.80 -14.14
N ASN A 250 17.39 -3.16 -13.61
CA ASN A 250 17.46 -2.22 -12.48
C ASN A 250 17.37 -2.90 -11.09
N GLY A 251 17.31 -4.23 -11.04
CA GLY A 251 17.33 -5.00 -9.79
C GLY A 251 15.98 -5.07 -9.07
N LEU A 252 14.87 -4.91 -9.79
CA LEU A 252 13.53 -5.19 -9.25
C LEU A 252 13.25 -6.69 -9.32
N THR A 253 13.32 -7.35 -8.17
CA THR A 253 13.20 -8.80 -7.99
C THR A 253 11.85 -9.23 -7.43
N ALA A 254 11.05 -8.31 -6.87
CA ALA A 254 9.73 -8.63 -6.36
C ALA A 254 8.79 -9.16 -7.48
N LEU A 255 7.69 -9.80 -7.07
CA LEU A 255 6.72 -10.41 -7.98
C LEU A 255 6.25 -9.41 -9.03
N LYS A 256 6.21 -9.82 -10.30
CA LYS A 256 5.71 -9.01 -11.41
C LYS A 256 4.38 -9.57 -11.89
N PHE A 257 3.42 -8.70 -12.15
CA PHE A 257 2.10 -9.09 -12.63
C PHE A 257 1.53 -8.07 -13.62
N THR A 258 0.58 -8.50 -14.45
CA THR A 258 -0.24 -7.63 -15.31
C THR A 258 -1.66 -7.60 -14.78
N ALA A 259 -2.42 -6.54 -15.11
CA ALA A 259 -3.81 -6.40 -14.72
C ALA A 259 -4.66 -6.08 -15.96
N ASP A 260 -5.65 -6.94 -16.24
CA ASP A 260 -6.56 -6.82 -17.37
C ASP A 260 -8.01 -7.09 -16.94
N SER A 261 -8.96 -6.47 -17.64
CA SER A 261 -10.38 -6.77 -17.45
C SER A 261 -10.71 -8.19 -17.90
N VAL A 262 -11.24 -9.00 -16.99
CA VAL A 262 -11.69 -10.38 -17.26
C VAL A 262 -12.67 -10.43 -18.41
N ILE A 263 -13.64 -9.52 -18.41
CA ILE A 263 -14.78 -9.56 -19.33
C ILE A 263 -14.36 -9.11 -20.73
N SER A 264 -13.56 -8.05 -20.83
CA SER A 264 -13.26 -7.46 -22.13
C SER A 264 -11.93 -7.89 -22.74
N SER A 265 -10.99 -8.36 -21.92
CA SER A 265 -9.61 -8.56 -22.34
C SER A 265 -9.05 -9.92 -21.89
N GLY A 266 -9.64 -10.56 -20.88
CA GLY A 266 -9.17 -11.86 -20.38
C GLY A 266 -7.69 -11.78 -20.00
N THR A 267 -6.86 -12.62 -20.63
CA THR A 267 -5.40 -12.65 -20.48
C THR A 267 -4.66 -12.01 -21.67
N ALA A 268 -5.33 -11.17 -22.46
CA ALA A 268 -4.72 -10.62 -23.68
C ALA A 268 -3.49 -9.76 -23.38
N GLY A 269 -3.46 -9.02 -22.27
CA GLY A 269 -2.31 -8.20 -21.85
C GLY A 269 -1.29 -8.98 -21.01
N SER A 270 -1.40 -10.30 -20.92
CA SER A 270 -0.43 -11.15 -20.23
C SER A 270 0.75 -11.54 -21.13
N VAL A 271 1.90 -11.80 -20.51
CA VAL A 271 3.07 -12.43 -21.14
C VAL A 271 3.28 -13.80 -20.50
N GLU A 272 3.53 -14.84 -21.31
CA GLU A 272 3.85 -16.18 -20.81
C GLU A 272 5.36 -16.31 -20.52
N GLY A 273 5.71 -16.88 -19.36
CA GLY A 273 7.11 -17.11 -18.96
C GLY A 273 7.79 -15.92 -18.27
N GLY A 274 8.98 -16.15 -17.69
CA GLY A 274 9.79 -15.09 -17.06
C GLY A 274 9.48 -14.78 -15.58
N GLY A 275 8.86 -15.69 -14.83
CA GLY A 275 8.51 -15.44 -13.41
C GLY A 275 7.32 -14.50 -13.21
N LEU A 276 6.58 -14.20 -14.28
CA LEU A 276 5.35 -13.43 -14.25
C LEU A 276 4.20 -14.27 -13.71
N THR A 277 3.49 -13.74 -12.73
CA THR A 277 2.17 -14.22 -12.37
C THR A 277 1.17 -13.28 -13.02
N SER A 278 0.34 -13.78 -13.94
CA SER A 278 -0.82 -13.00 -14.39
C SER A 278 -1.81 -12.94 -13.23
N ILE A 279 -1.92 -11.80 -12.57
CA ILE A 279 -2.90 -11.59 -11.50
C ILE A 279 -4.08 -10.86 -12.11
N ILE A 280 -5.19 -11.59 -12.27
CA ILE A 280 -6.46 -10.98 -12.63
C ILE A 280 -6.93 -10.14 -11.45
N ILE A 281 -6.87 -8.81 -11.55
CA ILE A 281 -7.42 -7.93 -10.52
C ILE A 281 -8.95 -7.91 -10.63
N PHE A 282 -9.62 -8.29 -9.55
CA PHE A 282 -11.03 -7.97 -9.33
C PHE A 282 -11.14 -6.56 -8.74
N GLY A 283 -11.35 -5.56 -9.59
CA GLY A 283 -11.61 -4.19 -9.17
C GLY A 283 -12.32 -3.44 -10.29
N TYR A 284 -13.53 -2.95 -10.02
CA TYR A 284 -14.15 -1.95 -10.89
C TYR A 284 -13.44 -0.61 -10.66
N GLY A 285 -12.74 -0.12 -11.67
CA GLY A 285 -12.40 1.30 -11.79
C GLY A 285 -13.65 2.11 -12.14
#